data_AF-A0A1A5P1B8-F1
#
_entry.id   AF-A0A1A5P1B8-F1
#
_cell.length_a   1.000
_cell.length_b   1.000
_cell.length_c   1.000
_cell.angle_alpha   90.00
_cell.angle_beta   90.00
_cell.angle_gamma   90.00
#
_symmetry.space_group_name_H-M   'P 1'
#
loop_
_entity.id
_entity.type
_entity.pdbx_description
1 polymer ?
#
loop_
_entity_poly.entity_id
_entity_poly.type
_entity_poly.pdbx_seq_one_letter_code
_entity_poly.pdbx_strand_id
1 'polypeptide(L)'
;MGYRWRRAALAVLVASAVTLPVVGAARPRTPAPPPVTLAPPTAATLDAAYAAHRADAQAAARMAADHGDRRRAAADRALADPARQLLAFDGRGPGRVTEVLGDLAHADRVAVLVPGSDTGIDTYGRFRATAEALHARLVREAPAGIRTAVVAWLGYETPGTVTAAVATTGPADRAAPELRSLVDDLRTVSGPRAHVSLICHSYGSVVCARAAAGLDVDDIAVVGSPGTGADTAAALRTRARIWAARGADDWVANVPHLSADLFGTTVGFGTDPVAPEFGARVFTAGDGGHGDYFAPGSPSLTNLTRIVLGRTTAVTRD
;
A
#
# COMPACT_ATOMS: atom_id res chain seq x y z
N MET A 1 28.87 31.41 5.96
CA MET A 1 27.85 31.67 4.92
C MET A 1 27.93 30.75 3.69
N GLY A 2 28.75 29.69 3.66
CA GLY A 2 28.96 28.85 2.46
C GLY A 2 28.28 27.47 2.43
N TYR A 3 27.60 27.05 3.51
CA TYR A 3 27.06 25.69 3.63
C TYR A 3 25.59 25.57 3.15
N ARG A 4 24.79 26.65 3.24
CA ARG A 4 23.39 26.69 2.77
C ARG A 4 23.29 26.75 1.24
N TRP A 5 24.25 27.38 0.58
CA TRP A 5 24.30 27.49 -0.89
C TRP A 5 24.64 26.17 -1.58
N ARG A 6 25.46 25.32 -0.95
CA ARG A 6 25.78 23.98 -1.46
C ARG A 6 24.60 23.01 -1.39
N ARG A 7 23.69 23.17 -0.42
CA ARG A 7 22.44 22.39 -0.32
C ARG A 7 21.39 22.83 -1.36
N ALA A 8 21.28 24.13 -1.61
CA ALA A 8 20.40 24.64 -2.67
C ALA A 8 20.89 24.24 -4.08
N ALA A 9 22.21 24.23 -4.31
CA ALA A 9 22.78 23.82 -5.59
C ALA A 9 22.62 22.30 -5.85
N LEU A 10 22.65 21.45 -4.80
CA LEU A 10 22.35 20.03 -4.94
C LEU A 10 20.86 19.77 -5.25
N ALA A 11 19.95 20.57 -4.67
CA ALA A 11 18.52 20.50 -4.97
C ALA A 11 18.21 20.87 -6.43
N VAL A 12 18.94 21.83 -7.01
CA VAL A 12 18.79 22.18 -8.43
C VAL A 12 19.38 21.09 -9.34
N LEU A 13 20.47 20.43 -8.97
CA LEU A 13 21.03 19.32 -9.76
C LEU A 13 20.16 18.05 -9.74
N VAL A 14 19.43 17.81 -8.65
CA VAL A 14 18.40 16.75 -8.60
C VAL A 14 17.13 17.17 -9.36
N ALA A 15 16.77 18.46 -9.37
CA ALA A 15 15.65 18.97 -10.16
C ALA A 15 15.93 19.03 -11.68
N SER A 16 17.20 19.16 -12.09
CA SER A 16 17.58 19.33 -13.51
C SER A 16 17.83 18.01 -14.25
N ALA A 17 17.86 16.87 -13.54
CA ALA A 17 17.99 15.56 -14.17
C ALA A 17 16.65 14.93 -14.60
N VAL A 18 15.52 15.61 -14.35
CA VAL A 18 14.16 15.12 -14.62
C VAL A 18 13.51 15.85 -15.79
N THR A 19 14.21 16.04 -16.92
CA THR A 19 13.58 16.39 -18.21
C THR A 19 14.35 15.81 -19.40
N LEU A 20 14.83 14.57 -19.29
CA LEU A 20 15.13 13.77 -20.47
C LEU A 20 14.06 12.68 -20.56
N PRO A 21 13.34 12.54 -21.69
CA PRO A 21 12.50 11.38 -21.89
C PRO A 21 13.47 10.21 -22.06
N VAL A 22 13.78 9.53 -20.96
CA VAL A 22 14.26 8.15 -21.07
C VAL A 22 13.08 7.43 -21.69
N VAL A 23 13.19 7.18 -22.99
CA VAL A 23 12.33 6.25 -23.71
C VAL A 23 12.54 4.92 -23.01
N GLY A 24 11.73 4.67 -21.98
CA GLY A 24 11.64 3.38 -21.36
C GLY A 24 11.30 2.43 -22.48
N ALA A 25 12.22 1.53 -22.82
CA ALA A 25 11.93 0.45 -23.73
C ALA A 25 10.66 -0.21 -23.21
N ALA A 26 9.54 0.04 -23.89
CA ALA A 26 8.25 -0.52 -23.52
C ALA A 26 8.44 -2.02 -23.67
N ARG A 27 8.63 -2.72 -22.55
CA ARG A 27 8.64 -4.17 -22.57
C ARG A 27 7.36 -4.59 -23.28
N PRO A 28 7.42 -5.53 -24.25
CA PRO A 28 6.21 -6.04 -24.86
C PRO A 28 5.26 -6.45 -23.74
N ARG A 29 4.05 -5.90 -23.77
CA ARG A 29 3.07 -6.12 -22.71
C ARG A 29 2.69 -7.60 -22.76
N THR A 30 3.01 -8.33 -21.69
CA THR A 30 2.62 -9.73 -21.56
C THR A 30 1.10 -9.82 -21.66
N PRO A 31 0.56 -10.62 -22.60
CA PRO A 31 -0.86 -10.70 -22.81
C PRO A 31 -1.53 -11.39 -21.62
N ALA A 32 -2.72 -10.92 -21.25
CA ALA A 32 -3.56 -11.46 -20.20
C ALA A 32 -5.03 -11.37 -20.64
N PRO A 33 -5.92 -12.24 -20.13
CA PRO A 33 -7.34 -12.17 -20.43
C PRO A 33 -7.94 -10.85 -19.90
N PRO A 34 -9.09 -10.40 -20.44
CA PRO A 34 -9.89 -9.39 -19.78
C PRO A 34 -10.29 -9.88 -18.38
N PRO A 35 -10.19 -9.04 -17.33
CA PRO A 35 -10.50 -9.46 -15.97
C PRO A 35 -11.97 -9.84 -15.84
N VAL A 36 -12.23 -10.88 -15.04
CA VAL A 36 -13.60 -11.26 -14.70
C VAL A 36 -14.31 -10.11 -13.99
N THR A 37 -15.53 -9.81 -14.43
CA THR A 37 -16.39 -8.78 -13.81
C THR A 37 -17.44 -9.48 -12.96
N LEU A 38 -17.42 -9.22 -11.66
CA LEU A 38 -18.36 -9.77 -10.69
C LEU A 38 -19.18 -8.64 -10.07
N ALA A 39 -20.33 -9.00 -9.49
CA ALA A 39 -21.03 -8.08 -8.59
C ALA A 39 -20.16 -7.82 -7.34
N PRO A 40 -20.37 -6.68 -6.64
CA PRO A 40 -19.68 -6.42 -5.37
C PRO A 40 -19.75 -7.62 -4.41
N PRO A 41 -18.65 -7.99 -3.76
CA PRO A 41 -18.59 -9.18 -2.92
C PRO A 41 -19.46 -9.02 -1.67
N THR A 42 -20.06 -10.12 -1.26
CA THR A 42 -20.75 -10.27 0.03
C THR A 42 -20.15 -11.47 0.74
N ALA A 43 -20.38 -11.59 2.05
CA ALA A 43 -19.95 -12.77 2.81
C ALA A 43 -20.38 -14.10 2.14
N ALA A 44 -21.56 -14.14 1.53
CA ALA A 44 -22.10 -15.34 0.87
C ALA A 44 -21.47 -15.63 -0.51
N THR A 45 -20.83 -14.64 -1.16
CA THR A 45 -20.27 -14.78 -2.51
C THR A 45 -18.75 -14.83 -2.55
N LEU A 46 -18.07 -14.71 -1.39
CA LEU A 46 -16.61 -14.68 -1.32
C LEU A 46 -15.94 -15.89 -1.96
N ASP A 47 -16.39 -17.11 -1.65
CA ASP A 47 -15.76 -18.32 -2.18
C ASP A 47 -15.86 -18.40 -3.72
N ALA A 48 -17.00 -17.96 -4.26
CA ALA A 48 -17.19 -17.86 -5.70
C ALA A 48 -16.29 -16.79 -6.32
N ALA A 49 -16.15 -15.62 -5.68
CA ALA A 49 -15.24 -14.56 -6.12
C ALA A 49 -13.78 -15.02 -6.11
N TYR A 50 -13.34 -15.66 -5.02
CA TYR A 50 -12.00 -16.23 -4.90
C TYR A 50 -11.71 -17.25 -6.00
N ALA A 51 -12.67 -18.16 -6.26
CA ALA A 51 -12.52 -19.16 -7.33
C ALA A 51 -12.44 -18.51 -8.72
N ALA A 52 -13.29 -17.52 -9.01
CA ALA A 52 -13.31 -16.82 -10.29
C ALA A 52 -11.99 -16.08 -10.57
N HIS A 53 -11.48 -15.32 -9.59
CA HIS A 53 -10.21 -14.60 -9.77
C HIS A 53 -8.99 -15.53 -9.84
N ARG A 54 -8.98 -16.67 -9.12
CA ARG A 54 -7.94 -17.69 -9.32
C ARG A 54 -8.00 -18.32 -10.71
N ALA A 55 -9.19 -18.58 -11.24
CA ALA A 55 -9.35 -19.11 -12.60
C ALA A 55 -8.84 -18.12 -13.66
N ASP A 56 -9.08 -16.82 -13.44
CA ASP A 56 -8.57 -15.74 -14.28
C ASP A 56 -7.03 -15.64 -14.21
N ALA A 57 -6.45 -15.73 -13.01
CA ALA A 57 -4.99 -15.83 -12.82
C ALA A 57 -4.39 -17.06 -13.53
N GLN A 58 -5.07 -18.20 -13.49
CA GLN A 58 -4.64 -19.39 -14.23
C GLN A 58 -4.70 -19.19 -15.75
N ALA A 59 -5.67 -18.43 -16.26
CA ALA A 59 -5.76 -18.08 -17.67
C ALA A 59 -4.64 -17.11 -18.09
N ALA A 60 -4.35 -16.09 -17.27
CA ALA A 60 -3.20 -15.21 -17.46
C ALA A 60 -1.88 -15.99 -17.48
N ALA A 61 -1.71 -16.93 -16.56
CA ALA A 61 -0.51 -17.77 -16.49
C ALA A 61 -0.27 -18.59 -17.77
N ARG A 62 -1.34 -19.09 -18.40
CA ARG A 62 -1.26 -19.79 -19.70
C ARG A 62 -0.88 -18.84 -20.82
N MET A 63 -1.55 -17.70 -20.94
CA MET A 63 -1.27 -16.71 -21.99
C MET A 63 0.15 -16.16 -21.88
N ALA A 64 0.65 -15.90 -20.67
CA ALA A 64 2.03 -15.49 -20.44
C ALA A 64 3.04 -16.58 -20.84
N ALA A 65 2.73 -17.85 -20.55
CA ALA A 65 3.58 -18.97 -20.94
C ALA A 65 3.63 -19.17 -22.47
N ASP A 66 2.48 -19.10 -23.14
CA ASP A 66 2.35 -19.18 -24.60
C ASP A 66 3.08 -18.01 -25.29
N HIS A 67 3.10 -16.84 -24.64
CA HIS A 67 3.85 -15.67 -25.09
C HIS A 67 5.37 -15.77 -24.80
N GLY A 68 5.82 -16.76 -24.03
CA GLY A 68 7.22 -16.95 -23.66
C GLY A 68 7.69 -16.17 -22.43
N ASP A 69 6.82 -15.43 -21.75
CA ASP A 69 7.14 -14.75 -20.49
C ASP A 69 7.02 -15.71 -19.30
N ARG A 70 8.07 -16.51 -19.10
CA ARG A 70 8.13 -17.53 -18.04
C ARG A 70 8.04 -16.93 -16.63
N ARG A 71 8.57 -15.71 -16.44
CA ARG A 71 8.55 -15.05 -15.13
C ARG A 71 7.14 -14.64 -14.77
N ARG A 72 6.43 -13.96 -15.69
CA ARG A 72 5.03 -13.59 -15.49
C ARG A 72 4.16 -14.83 -15.31
N ALA A 73 4.33 -15.85 -16.16
CA ALA A 73 3.58 -17.10 -16.05
C ALA A 73 3.76 -17.78 -14.68
N ALA A 74 4.95 -17.72 -14.08
CA ALA A 74 5.20 -18.25 -12.75
C ALA A 74 4.50 -17.41 -11.66
N ALA A 75 4.54 -16.07 -11.76
CA ALA A 75 3.87 -15.17 -10.83
C ALA A 75 2.34 -15.35 -10.85
N ASP A 76 1.74 -15.39 -12.06
CA ASP A 76 0.30 -15.61 -12.22
C ASP A 76 -0.13 -17.01 -11.74
N ARG A 77 0.67 -18.05 -12.02
CA ARG A 77 0.40 -19.41 -11.53
C ARG A 77 0.47 -19.50 -10.00
N ALA A 78 1.38 -18.75 -9.38
CA ALA A 78 1.44 -18.67 -7.93
C ALA A 78 0.18 -18.02 -7.36
N LEU A 79 -0.36 -16.98 -8.00
CA LEU A 79 -1.63 -16.34 -7.62
C LEU A 79 -2.84 -17.27 -7.82
N ALA A 80 -2.80 -18.15 -8.83
CA ALA A 80 -3.84 -19.14 -9.09
C ALA A 80 -3.88 -20.33 -8.10
N ASP A 81 -2.96 -20.38 -7.13
CA ASP A 81 -2.91 -21.46 -6.14
C ASP A 81 -4.24 -21.59 -5.39
N PRO A 82 -4.85 -22.79 -5.30
CA PRO A 82 -6.14 -23.01 -4.64
C PRO A 82 -6.22 -22.52 -3.19
N ALA A 83 -5.09 -22.43 -2.48
CA ALA A 83 -5.03 -21.95 -1.12
C ALA A 83 -5.15 -20.42 -1.00
N ARG A 84 -5.02 -19.68 -2.11
CA ARG A 84 -5.10 -18.21 -2.10
C ARG A 84 -6.54 -17.72 -2.23
N GLN A 85 -6.83 -16.62 -1.56
CA GLN A 85 -8.14 -15.98 -1.57
C GLN A 85 -8.03 -14.63 -2.31
N LEU A 86 -8.43 -14.58 -3.58
CA LEU A 86 -8.29 -13.38 -4.42
C LEU A 86 -9.62 -12.64 -4.55
N LEU A 87 -9.74 -11.45 -3.95
CA LEU A 87 -10.90 -10.57 -4.14
C LEU A 87 -10.91 -9.89 -5.50
N ALA A 88 -9.74 -9.70 -6.10
CA ALA A 88 -9.60 -9.11 -7.42
C ALA A 88 -8.30 -9.58 -8.07
N PHE A 89 -8.31 -9.71 -9.39
CA PHE A 89 -7.15 -10.00 -10.21
C PHE A 89 -7.31 -9.34 -11.58
N ASP A 90 -6.24 -8.71 -12.07
CA ASP A 90 -6.10 -8.27 -13.46
C ASP A 90 -4.64 -8.47 -13.87
N GLY A 91 -4.39 -9.45 -14.75
CA GLY A 91 -3.05 -9.79 -15.21
C GLY A 91 -2.46 -8.79 -16.20
N ARG A 92 -3.24 -7.82 -16.70
CA ARG A 92 -2.82 -6.91 -17.78
C ARG A 92 -1.78 -5.90 -17.29
N GLY A 93 -0.75 -5.66 -18.10
CA GLY A 93 0.31 -4.69 -17.80
C GLY A 93 1.09 -5.06 -16.53
N PRO A 94 1.41 -4.09 -15.65
CA PRO A 94 2.05 -4.38 -14.35
C PRO A 94 1.21 -5.32 -13.47
N GLY A 95 -0.10 -5.35 -13.70
CA GLY A 95 -1.07 -6.20 -13.04
C GLY A 95 -1.59 -5.63 -11.72
N ARG A 96 -2.77 -6.08 -11.32
CA ARG A 96 -3.44 -5.72 -10.07
C ARG A 96 -3.92 -6.99 -9.38
N VAL A 97 -3.87 -7.00 -8.05
CA VAL A 97 -4.35 -8.12 -7.25
C VAL A 97 -4.77 -7.65 -5.85
N THR A 98 -5.85 -8.21 -5.34
CA THR A 98 -6.26 -8.06 -3.95
C THR A 98 -6.34 -9.45 -3.33
N GLU A 99 -5.40 -9.79 -2.47
CA GLU A 99 -5.35 -11.09 -1.76
C GLU A 99 -5.77 -10.92 -0.31
N VAL A 100 -6.58 -11.85 0.18
CA VAL A 100 -7.01 -11.95 1.57
C VAL A 100 -6.22 -13.06 2.25
N LEU A 101 -5.76 -12.77 3.46
CA LEU A 101 -5.18 -13.73 4.39
C LEU A 101 -6.07 -13.79 5.63
N GLY A 102 -6.74 -14.92 5.84
CA GLY A 102 -7.66 -15.16 6.96
C GLY A 102 -9.13 -15.16 6.54
N ASP A 103 -10.02 -15.22 7.52
CA ASP A 103 -11.47 -15.28 7.28
C ASP A 103 -12.08 -13.86 7.29
N LEU A 104 -12.18 -13.25 6.10
CA LEU A 104 -12.65 -11.86 5.95
C LEU A 104 -14.11 -11.66 6.36
N ALA A 105 -15.01 -12.60 6.03
CA ALA A 105 -16.43 -12.49 6.33
C ALA A 105 -16.71 -12.39 7.84
N HIS A 106 -15.79 -12.92 8.64
CA HIS A 106 -15.93 -13.05 10.07
C HIS A 106 -14.90 -12.24 10.88
N ALA A 107 -14.04 -11.48 10.19
CA ALA A 107 -12.97 -10.73 10.84
C ALA A 107 -13.53 -9.57 11.68
N ASP A 108 -13.09 -9.49 12.93
CA ASP A 108 -13.36 -8.36 13.80
C ASP A 108 -12.33 -7.23 13.57
N ARG A 109 -11.12 -7.58 13.11
CA ARG A 109 -10.05 -6.66 12.71
C ARG A 109 -9.60 -6.94 11.30
N VAL A 110 -9.64 -5.93 10.43
CA VAL A 110 -9.17 -6.03 9.04
C VAL A 110 -8.05 -5.03 8.83
N ALA A 111 -6.88 -5.52 8.43
CA ALA A 111 -5.77 -4.67 8.02
C ALA A 111 -5.68 -4.65 6.49
N VAL A 112 -5.67 -3.47 5.88
CA VAL A 112 -5.42 -3.31 4.44
C VAL A 112 -4.01 -2.79 4.26
N LEU A 113 -3.15 -3.57 3.60
CA LEU A 113 -1.82 -3.15 3.22
C LEU A 113 -1.85 -2.47 1.86
N VAL A 114 -1.27 -1.27 1.78
CA VAL A 114 -1.14 -0.50 0.54
C VAL A 114 0.36 -0.36 0.23
N PRO A 115 0.84 -0.92 -0.89
CA PRO A 115 2.26 -0.95 -1.21
C PRO A 115 2.76 0.42 -1.68
N GLY A 116 4.08 0.55 -1.76
CA GLY A 116 4.73 1.67 -2.43
C GLY A 116 4.96 1.43 -3.93
N SER A 117 5.94 2.15 -4.45
CA SER A 117 6.42 2.11 -5.83
C SER A 117 6.98 0.73 -6.25
N ASP A 118 7.16 0.51 -7.56
CA ASP A 118 7.76 -0.70 -8.17
C ASP A 118 7.11 -2.03 -7.75
N THR A 119 5.85 -1.98 -7.31
CA THR A 119 5.05 -3.16 -6.97
C THR A 119 4.13 -3.51 -8.14
N GLY A 120 4.22 -4.75 -8.59
CA GLY A 120 3.44 -5.35 -9.68
C GLY A 120 3.33 -6.86 -9.45
N ILE A 121 2.61 -7.58 -10.30
CA ILE A 121 2.48 -9.04 -10.18
C ILE A 121 3.86 -9.73 -10.17
N ASP A 122 4.79 -9.28 -10.99
CA ASP A 122 6.15 -9.83 -11.08
C ASP A 122 6.99 -9.68 -9.79
N THR A 123 6.60 -8.76 -8.92
CA THR A 123 7.26 -8.47 -7.62
C THR A 123 6.36 -8.77 -6.44
N TYR A 124 5.14 -9.27 -6.68
CA TYR A 124 4.09 -9.41 -5.69
C TYR A 124 4.47 -10.33 -4.53
N GLY A 125 5.31 -11.33 -4.76
CA GLY A 125 5.82 -12.21 -3.69
C GLY A 125 6.45 -11.45 -2.52
N ARG A 126 7.18 -10.35 -2.79
CA ARG A 126 7.76 -9.52 -1.71
C ARG A 126 6.68 -8.78 -0.93
N PHE A 127 5.70 -8.21 -1.64
CA PHE A 127 4.60 -7.51 -1.00
C PHE A 127 3.73 -8.48 -0.18
N ARG A 128 3.42 -9.65 -0.72
CA ARG A 128 2.71 -10.71 -0.01
C ARG A 128 3.44 -11.16 1.27
N ALA A 129 4.77 -11.26 1.25
CA ALA A 129 5.53 -11.60 2.45
C ALA A 129 5.31 -10.59 3.60
N THR A 130 5.11 -9.30 3.29
CA THR A 130 4.74 -8.29 4.31
C THR A 130 3.37 -8.56 4.91
N ALA A 131 2.40 -8.95 4.08
CA ALA A 131 1.06 -9.33 4.51
C ALA A 131 1.06 -10.61 5.36
N GLU A 132 1.85 -11.61 4.98
CA GLU A 132 2.03 -12.84 5.75
C GLU A 132 2.67 -12.57 7.12
N ALA A 133 3.69 -11.70 7.18
CA ALA A 133 4.34 -11.35 8.44
C ALA A 133 3.37 -10.68 9.42
N LEU A 134 2.55 -9.73 8.92
CA LEU A 134 1.50 -9.10 9.71
C LEU A 134 0.41 -10.09 10.12
N HIS A 135 -0.11 -10.88 9.17
CA HIS A 135 -1.15 -11.87 9.43
C HIS A 135 -0.70 -12.90 10.49
N ALA A 136 0.51 -13.44 10.33
CA ALA A 136 1.06 -14.40 11.27
C ALA A 136 1.20 -13.82 12.69
N ARG A 137 1.56 -12.53 12.82
CA ARG A 137 1.65 -11.88 14.13
C ARG A 137 0.26 -11.58 14.71
N LEU A 138 -0.68 -11.14 13.90
CA LEU A 138 -2.07 -10.92 14.31
C LEU A 138 -2.69 -12.20 14.87
N VAL A 139 -2.56 -13.33 14.17
CA VAL A 139 -3.05 -14.63 14.63
C VAL A 139 -2.44 -15.04 15.97
N ARG A 140 -1.15 -14.75 16.20
CA ARG A 140 -0.48 -15.07 17.47
C ARG A 140 -0.90 -14.16 18.62
N GLU A 141 -1.20 -12.90 18.36
CA GLU A 141 -1.40 -11.89 19.40
C GLU A 141 -2.85 -11.47 19.64
N ALA A 142 -3.77 -11.83 18.74
CA ALA A 142 -5.18 -11.52 18.86
C ALA A 142 -5.72 -12.05 20.21
N PRO A 143 -6.50 -11.25 20.97
CA PRO A 143 -7.21 -11.77 22.13
C PRO A 143 -8.11 -12.96 21.75
N ALA A 144 -8.38 -13.83 22.72
CA ALA A 144 -9.33 -14.92 22.52
C ALA A 144 -10.68 -14.37 22.00
N GLY A 145 -11.21 -15.00 20.95
CA GLY A 145 -12.47 -14.61 20.31
C GLY A 145 -12.37 -13.46 19.29
N ILE A 146 -11.21 -12.82 19.12
CA ILE A 146 -11.00 -11.81 18.07
C ILE A 146 -10.45 -12.47 16.82
N ARG A 147 -11.17 -12.36 15.71
CA ARG A 147 -10.74 -12.82 14.39
C ARG A 147 -10.11 -11.69 13.60
N THR A 148 -9.05 -12.00 12.86
CA THR A 148 -8.28 -11.02 12.09
C THR A 148 -8.15 -11.44 10.64
N ALA A 149 -8.19 -10.49 9.72
CA ALA A 149 -7.83 -10.69 8.32
C ALA A 149 -6.86 -9.60 7.84
N VAL A 150 -5.98 -9.96 6.90
CA VAL A 150 -5.10 -9.01 6.20
C VAL A 150 -5.43 -9.02 4.72
N VAL A 151 -5.62 -7.84 4.15
CA VAL A 151 -5.89 -7.62 2.72
C VAL A 151 -4.65 -6.98 2.11
N ALA A 152 -3.93 -7.72 1.27
CA ALA A 152 -2.82 -7.21 0.47
C ALA A 152 -3.38 -6.57 -0.81
N TRP A 153 -3.54 -5.24 -0.81
CA TRP A 153 -4.20 -4.52 -1.89
C TRP A 153 -3.20 -3.88 -2.86
N LEU A 154 -2.99 -4.53 -4.01
CA LEU A 154 -2.33 -3.97 -5.19
C LEU A 154 -3.40 -3.58 -6.21
N GLY A 155 -4.24 -2.60 -5.88
CA GLY A 155 -5.39 -2.19 -6.71
C GLY A 155 -5.09 -1.08 -7.73
N TYR A 156 -3.85 -0.60 -7.81
CA TYR A 156 -3.47 0.51 -8.68
C TYR A 156 -2.13 0.24 -9.39
N GLU A 157 -1.88 0.97 -10.46
CA GLU A 157 -0.57 0.95 -11.12
C GLU A 157 0.42 1.79 -10.30
N THR A 158 1.34 1.11 -9.63
CA THR A 158 2.32 1.79 -8.78
C THR A 158 3.32 2.58 -9.63
N PRO A 159 3.73 3.78 -9.18
CA PRO A 159 4.72 4.55 -9.92
C PRO A 159 6.06 3.81 -9.93
N GLY A 160 6.82 3.96 -11.03
CA GLY A 160 8.19 3.49 -11.07
C GLY A 160 9.11 4.45 -10.31
N THR A 161 10.03 3.96 -9.48
CA THR A 161 10.93 4.83 -8.68
C THR A 161 11.85 5.72 -9.50
N VAL A 162 12.14 5.34 -10.76
CA VAL A 162 12.92 6.13 -11.72
C VAL A 162 12.08 7.10 -12.56
N THR A 163 10.79 7.25 -12.25
CA THR A 163 9.88 8.13 -12.99
C THR A 163 9.53 9.36 -12.16
N ALA A 164 9.32 10.50 -12.83
CA ALA A 164 8.87 11.73 -12.16
C ALA A 164 7.55 11.53 -11.38
N ALA A 165 6.74 10.54 -11.78
CA ALA A 165 5.46 10.23 -11.15
C ALA A 165 5.58 9.81 -9.67
N VAL A 166 6.73 9.29 -9.24
CA VAL A 166 6.96 8.94 -7.82
C VAL A 166 7.07 10.17 -6.91
N ALA A 167 7.28 11.35 -7.50
CA ALA A 167 7.36 12.61 -6.80
C ALA A 167 6.09 13.46 -6.94
N THR A 168 5.00 12.92 -7.52
CA THR A 168 3.75 13.64 -7.72
C THR A 168 2.56 12.88 -7.14
N THR A 169 1.45 13.57 -6.93
CA THR A 169 0.24 12.95 -6.37
C THR A 169 -0.69 12.32 -7.40
N GLY A 170 -0.47 12.56 -8.70
CA GLY A 170 -1.37 12.08 -9.76
C GLY A 170 -1.65 10.57 -9.75
N PRO A 171 -0.65 9.68 -9.59
CA PRO A 171 -0.92 8.25 -9.41
C PRO A 171 -1.78 7.95 -8.18
N ALA A 172 -1.53 8.62 -7.05
CA ALA A 172 -2.36 8.49 -5.84
C ALA A 172 -3.79 9.00 -6.03
N ASP A 173 -3.98 10.11 -6.74
CA ASP A 173 -5.29 10.69 -7.04
C ASP A 173 -6.14 9.72 -7.88
N ARG A 174 -5.52 8.99 -8.82
CA ARG A 174 -6.17 7.92 -9.59
C ARG A 174 -6.46 6.65 -8.78
N ALA A 175 -5.62 6.34 -7.79
CA ALA A 175 -5.78 5.16 -6.93
C ALA A 175 -6.81 5.37 -5.81
N ALA A 176 -7.04 6.61 -5.40
CA ALA A 176 -7.90 6.92 -4.26
C ALA A 176 -9.37 6.44 -4.41
N PRO A 177 -10.06 6.60 -5.55
CA PRO A 177 -11.39 6.03 -5.75
C PRO A 177 -11.42 4.50 -5.63
N GLU A 178 -10.40 3.81 -6.14
CA GLU A 178 -10.29 2.35 -6.08
C GLU A 178 -10.12 1.87 -4.63
N LEU A 179 -9.32 2.58 -3.83
CA LEU A 179 -9.17 2.27 -2.40
C LEU A 179 -10.48 2.51 -1.63
N ARG A 180 -11.22 3.57 -1.98
CA ARG A 180 -12.55 3.83 -1.39
C ARG A 180 -13.52 2.69 -1.70
N SER A 181 -13.59 2.27 -2.97
CA SER A 181 -14.42 1.12 -3.37
C SER A 181 -14.05 -0.16 -2.64
N LEU A 182 -12.75 -0.44 -2.48
CA LEU A 182 -12.31 -1.60 -1.70
C LEU A 182 -12.84 -1.51 -0.26
N VAL A 183 -12.70 -0.37 0.42
CA VAL A 183 -13.16 -0.23 1.80
C VAL A 183 -14.67 -0.46 1.90
N ASP A 184 -15.46 0.05 0.95
CA ASP A 184 -16.91 -0.18 0.91
C ASP A 184 -17.25 -1.68 0.74
N ASP A 185 -16.52 -2.39 -0.11
CA ASP A 185 -16.64 -3.85 -0.27
C ASP A 185 -16.27 -4.59 1.02
N LEU A 186 -15.17 -4.21 1.67
CA LEU A 186 -14.75 -4.81 2.94
C LEU A 186 -15.79 -4.59 4.05
N ARG A 187 -16.42 -3.41 4.10
CA ARG A 187 -17.51 -3.10 5.05
C ARG A 187 -18.76 -3.93 4.77
N THR A 188 -19.08 -4.16 3.49
CA THR A 188 -20.19 -5.03 3.08
C THR A 188 -19.94 -6.48 3.47
N VAL A 189 -18.70 -6.95 3.36
CA VAL A 189 -18.32 -8.34 3.65
C VAL A 189 -18.16 -8.62 5.14
N SER A 190 -17.38 -7.80 5.85
CA SER A 190 -17.03 -8.00 7.28
C SER A 190 -18.03 -7.37 8.25
N GLY A 191 -18.93 -6.53 7.73
CA GLY A 191 -19.95 -5.83 8.48
C GLY A 191 -19.49 -4.52 9.12
N PRO A 192 -20.42 -3.67 9.57
CA PRO A 192 -20.13 -2.31 10.03
C PRO A 192 -19.38 -2.24 11.37
N ARG A 193 -19.33 -3.35 12.12
CA ARG A 193 -18.65 -3.42 13.42
C ARG A 193 -17.18 -3.85 13.33
N ALA A 194 -16.74 -4.38 12.19
CA ALA A 194 -15.35 -4.71 11.98
C ALA A 194 -14.51 -3.43 12.12
N HIS A 195 -13.32 -3.53 12.69
CA HIS A 195 -12.41 -2.39 12.75
C HIS A 195 -11.42 -2.50 11.60
N VAL A 196 -11.36 -1.45 10.78
CA VAL A 196 -10.59 -1.45 9.54
C VAL A 196 -9.41 -0.48 9.67
N SER A 197 -8.20 -0.99 9.50
CA SER A 197 -6.96 -0.23 9.56
C SER A 197 -6.27 -0.23 8.20
N LEU A 198 -5.93 0.94 7.68
CA LEU A 198 -5.03 1.06 6.52
C LEU A 198 -3.59 1.11 7.00
N ILE A 199 -2.72 0.30 6.40
CA ILE A 199 -1.28 0.32 6.63
C ILE A 199 -0.60 0.61 5.31
N CYS A 200 0.00 1.79 5.22
CA CYS A 200 0.38 2.41 3.96
C CYS A 200 1.89 2.63 3.97
N HIS A 201 2.59 1.91 3.10
CA HIS A 201 4.04 1.95 3.04
C HIS A 201 4.52 2.84 1.89
N SER A 202 5.50 3.70 2.16
CA SER A 202 6.14 4.51 1.12
C SER A 202 5.10 5.34 0.35
N TYR A 203 5.11 5.30 -1.00
CA TYR A 203 4.12 5.97 -1.85
C TYR A 203 2.66 5.59 -1.53
N GLY A 204 2.41 4.40 -0.98
CA GLY A 204 1.09 4.00 -0.50
C GLY A 204 0.52 4.96 0.55
N SER A 205 1.38 5.66 1.29
CA SER A 205 0.97 6.73 2.22
C SER A 205 0.21 7.85 1.53
N VAL A 206 0.65 8.24 0.32
CA VAL A 206 0.01 9.27 -0.49
C VAL A 206 -1.34 8.77 -0.99
N VAL A 207 -1.43 7.51 -1.43
CA VAL A 207 -2.69 6.87 -1.85
C VAL A 207 -3.71 6.88 -0.72
N CYS A 208 -3.32 6.42 0.47
CA CYS A 208 -4.19 6.40 1.64
C CYS A 208 -4.63 7.81 2.04
N ALA A 209 -3.73 8.79 2.02
CA ALA A 209 -4.05 10.18 2.34
C ALA A 209 -5.05 10.80 1.34
N ARG A 210 -4.86 10.58 0.04
CA ARG A 210 -5.80 11.04 -1.01
C ARG A 210 -7.17 10.33 -0.93
N ALA A 211 -7.20 9.11 -0.41
CA ALA A 211 -8.43 8.36 -0.14
C ALA A 211 -9.15 8.77 1.17
N ALA A 212 -8.41 9.31 2.15
CA ALA A 212 -8.83 9.41 3.56
C ALA A 212 -10.13 10.18 3.82
N ALA A 213 -10.40 11.25 3.06
CA ALA A 213 -11.56 12.10 3.27
C ALA A 213 -12.86 11.30 3.09
N GLY A 214 -13.65 11.19 4.17
CA GLY A 214 -14.91 10.43 4.20
C GLY A 214 -14.77 8.91 4.22
N LEU A 215 -13.54 8.38 4.27
CA LEU A 215 -13.30 6.93 4.27
C LEU A 215 -13.70 6.29 5.61
N ASP A 216 -14.44 5.19 5.56
CA ASP A 216 -14.92 4.48 6.76
C ASP A 216 -13.86 3.50 7.30
N VAL A 217 -12.77 4.07 7.82
CA VAL A 217 -11.67 3.35 8.47
C VAL A 217 -11.38 3.96 9.84
N ASP A 218 -10.87 3.13 10.74
CA ASP A 218 -10.63 3.50 12.13
C ASP A 218 -9.22 4.04 12.36
N ASP A 219 -8.24 3.51 11.62
CA ASP A 219 -6.83 3.86 11.72
C ASP A 219 -6.22 3.94 10.32
N ILE A 220 -5.33 4.93 10.12
CA ILE A 220 -4.45 5.02 8.96
C ILE A 220 -3.02 5.13 9.51
N ALA A 221 -2.21 4.11 9.28
CA ALA A 221 -0.81 4.07 9.66
C ALA A 221 0.07 4.24 8.43
N VAL A 222 0.86 5.31 8.38
CA VAL A 222 1.85 5.55 7.32
C VAL A 222 3.25 5.22 7.82
N VAL A 223 4.00 4.42 7.05
CA VAL A 223 5.37 4.00 7.41
C VAL A 223 6.33 4.22 6.25
N GLY A 224 7.52 4.75 6.56
CA GLY A 224 8.49 5.13 5.53
C GLY A 224 7.92 6.14 4.54
N SER A 225 7.08 7.06 5.01
CA SER A 225 6.29 7.93 4.15
C SER A 225 7.14 9.07 3.58
N PRO A 226 7.10 9.33 2.25
CA PRO A 226 7.69 10.55 1.69
C PRO A 226 6.83 11.79 1.99
N GLY A 227 5.62 11.61 2.54
CA GLY A 227 4.61 12.60 2.83
C GLY A 227 3.20 12.10 2.48
N THR A 228 2.20 12.94 2.69
CA THR A 228 0.78 12.58 2.46
C THR A 228 0.09 13.41 1.38
N GLY A 229 0.77 14.42 0.85
CA GLY A 229 0.16 15.44 -0.02
C GLY A 229 -0.74 16.42 0.74
N ALA A 230 -0.64 16.45 2.07
CA ALA A 230 -1.31 17.41 2.95
C ALA A 230 -0.32 17.91 4.01
N ASP A 231 -0.48 19.16 4.45
CA ASP A 231 0.45 19.76 5.42
C ASP A 231 0.21 19.32 6.86
N THR A 232 -1.00 18.84 7.17
CA THR A 232 -1.39 18.38 8.51
C THR A 232 -2.32 17.16 8.44
N ALA A 233 -2.33 16.34 9.49
CA ALA A 233 -3.25 15.23 9.66
C ALA A 233 -4.72 15.68 9.63
N ALA A 234 -5.03 16.87 10.15
CA ALA A 234 -6.37 17.45 10.11
C ALA A 234 -6.84 17.75 8.67
N ALA A 235 -5.92 18.15 7.78
CA ALA A 235 -6.22 18.42 6.38
C ALA A 235 -6.62 17.16 5.58
N LEU A 236 -6.35 15.96 6.10
CA LEU A 236 -6.84 14.70 5.52
C LEU A 236 -8.37 14.54 5.65
N ARG A 237 -9.03 15.34 6.49
CA ARG A 237 -10.50 15.38 6.65
C ARG A 237 -11.11 13.99 6.92
N THR A 238 -10.45 13.20 7.76
CA THR A 238 -10.89 11.87 8.17
C THR A 238 -11.16 11.82 9.68
N ARG A 239 -12.00 10.87 10.09
CA ARG A 239 -12.22 10.54 11.51
C ARG A 239 -11.24 9.49 12.02
N ALA A 240 -10.50 8.84 11.12
CA ALA A 240 -9.51 7.84 11.45
C ALA A 240 -8.39 8.43 12.32
N ARG A 241 -7.84 7.62 13.22
CA ARG A 241 -6.59 7.98 13.91
C ARG A 241 -5.44 7.87 12.92
N ILE A 242 -4.66 8.94 12.79
CA ILE A 242 -3.48 8.97 11.94
C ILE A 242 -2.25 8.58 12.77
N TRP A 243 -1.54 7.55 12.33
CA TRP A 243 -0.29 7.07 12.90
C TRP A 243 0.83 7.24 11.89
N ALA A 244 2.03 7.57 12.36
CA ALA A 244 3.20 7.70 11.51
C ALA A 244 4.42 7.09 12.17
N ALA A 245 5.28 6.45 11.38
CA ALA A 245 6.60 6.05 11.84
C ALA A 245 7.61 6.04 10.70
N ARG A 246 8.87 6.26 11.04
CA ARG A 246 10.02 6.15 10.14
C ARG A 246 11.14 5.44 10.88
N GLY A 247 11.71 4.40 10.25
CA GLY A 247 12.89 3.72 10.79
C GLY A 247 14.11 4.64 10.76
N ALA A 248 15.01 4.50 11.75
CA ALA A 248 16.14 5.42 11.90
C ALA A 248 17.08 5.44 10.68
N ASP A 249 17.26 4.30 10.01
CA ASP A 249 18.09 4.17 8.81
C ASP A 249 17.27 4.27 7.49
N ASP A 250 16.00 4.69 7.56
CA ASP A 250 15.20 4.91 6.35
C ASP A 250 15.70 6.15 5.58
N TRP A 251 16.20 5.91 4.36
CA TRP A 251 16.68 6.95 3.45
C TRP A 251 15.64 8.02 3.13
N VAL A 252 14.34 7.74 3.30
CA VAL A 252 13.25 8.70 3.11
C VAL A 252 13.43 9.94 4.00
N ALA A 253 14.16 9.86 5.11
CA ALA A 253 14.55 11.03 5.90
C ALA A 253 15.31 12.11 5.09
N ASN A 254 15.89 11.74 3.96
CA ASN A 254 16.61 12.65 3.07
C ASN A 254 15.77 13.21 1.93
N VAL A 255 14.50 12.79 1.80
CA VAL A 255 13.58 13.31 0.79
C VAL A 255 13.12 14.71 1.21
N PRO A 256 13.11 15.70 0.31
CA PRO A 256 12.54 17.02 0.61
C PRO A 256 11.03 16.91 0.91
N HIS A 257 10.67 17.00 2.18
CA HIS A 257 9.27 16.98 2.67
C HIS A 257 8.60 18.36 2.48
N LEU A 258 8.47 18.75 1.22
CA LEU A 258 7.82 19.97 0.78
C LEU A 258 6.90 19.62 -0.39
N SER A 259 5.93 20.47 -0.69
CA SER A 259 5.17 20.39 -1.94
C SER A 259 5.11 21.73 -2.64
N ALA A 260 5.13 21.71 -3.96
CA ALA A 260 4.94 22.88 -4.80
C ALA A 260 4.11 22.52 -6.02
N ASP A 261 3.17 23.39 -6.39
CA ASP A 261 2.44 23.27 -7.65
C ASP A 261 3.26 23.85 -8.79
N LEU A 262 3.65 23.00 -9.73
CA LEU A 262 4.43 23.36 -10.91
C LEU A 262 3.61 23.03 -12.15
N PHE A 263 3.16 24.06 -12.85
CA PHE A 263 2.39 23.93 -14.10
C PHE A 263 1.16 23.01 -13.98
N GLY A 264 0.43 23.09 -12.86
CA GLY A 264 -0.75 22.27 -12.58
C GLY A 264 -0.46 20.85 -12.09
N THR A 265 0.81 20.53 -11.80
CA THR A 265 1.24 19.27 -11.18
C THR A 265 1.83 19.53 -9.81
N THR A 266 1.25 18.94 -8.77
CA THR A 266 1.84 18.97 -7.42
C THR A 266 3.06 18.06 -7.39
N VAL A 267 4.22 18.65 -7.11
CA VAL A 267 5.50 17.95 -6.89
C VAL A 267 5.83 17.98 -5.42
N GLY A 268 6.20 16.83 -4.86
CA GLY A 268 6.43 16.63 -3.43
C GLY A 268 5.15 16.37 -2.65
N PHE A 269 5.29 16.03 -1.37
CA PHE A 269 4.20 15.44 -0.58
C PHE A 269 3.90 16.18 0.72
N GLY A 270 4.37 17.43 0.83
CA GLY A 270 4.15 18.28 2.00
C GLY A 270 4.93 17.82 3.21
N THR A 271 4.45 18.21 4.39
CA THR A 271 5.06 17.95 5.70
C THR A 271 5.36 16.47 5.94
N ASP A 272 6.51 16.20 6.56
CA ASP A 272 6.92 14.87 7.02
C ASP A 272 5.91 14.34 8.06
N PRO A 273 5.30 13.15 7.86
CA PRO A 273 4.28 12.65 8.78
C PRO A 273 4.77 12.36 10.19
N VAL A 274 6.08 12.20 10.40
CA VAL A 274 6.66 12.06 11.74
C VAL A 274 7.02 13.39 12.40
N ALA A 275 6.90 14.51 11.69
CA ALA A 275 7.16 15.82 12.25
C ALA A 275 6.00 16.26 13.18
N PRO A 276 6.30 16.91 14.33
CA PRO A 276 5.27 17.36 15.26
C PRO A 276 4.19 18.25 14.63
N GLU A 277 4.58 19.11 13.69
CA GLU A 277 3.69 20.02 12.97
C GLU A 277 2.65 19.31 12.08
N PHE A 278 2.92 18.07 11.65
CA PHE A 278 1.93 17.28 10.91
C PHE A 278 0.78 16.84 11.82
N GLY A 279 1.06 16.53 13.09
CA GLY A 279 0.05 16.17 14.10
C GLY A 279 -0.43 14.71 14.06
N ALA A 280 0.35 13.78 13.48
CA ALA A 280 0.08 12.35 13.61
C ALA A 280 0.51 11.79 14.97
N ARG A 281 0.01 10.58 15.30
CA ARG A 281 0.47 9.80 16.45
C ARG A 281 1.75 9.05 16.06
N VAL A 282 2.91 9.61 16.41
CA VAL A 282 4.20 9.00 16.10
C VAL A 282 4.46 7.78 16.98
N PHE A 283 4.94 6.70 16.37
CA PHE A 283 5.29 5.45 17.07
C PHE A 283 6.67 4.93 16.67
N THR A 284 7.29 4.13 17.53
CA THR A 284 8.63 3.57 17.28
C THR A 284 8.63 2.58 16.12
N ALA A 285 9.46 2.83 15.10
CA ALA A 285 9.72 1.88 14.01
C ALA A 285 10.98 1.03 14.23
N GLY A 286 11.91 1.49 15.08
CA GLY A 286 13.24 0.88 15.24
C GLY A 286 14.26 1.49 14.28
N ASP A 287 15.37 0.79 14.08
CA ASP A 287 16.51 1.20 13.24
C ASP A 287 16.40 0.75 11.78
N GLY A 288 15.47 -0.14 11.45
CA GLY A 288 15.33 -0.72 10.10
C GLY A 288 15.20 0.31 8.96
N GLY A 289 15.69 -0.07 7.78
CA GLY A 289 15.60 0.73 6.57
C GLY A 289 14.24 0.65 5.89
N HIS A 290 14.14 1.25 4.70
CA HIS A 290 12.88 1.47 4.00
C HIS A 290 12.08 0.18 3.70
N GLY A 291 12.74 -0.97 3.59
CA GLY A 291 12.09 -2.26 3.35
C GLY A 291 11.74 -3.06 4.61
N ASP A 292 12.15 -2.60 5.80
CA ASP A 292 12.26 -3.45 6.99
C ASP A 292 11.08 -3.33 7.98
N TYR A 293 10.10 -2.47 7.67
CA TYR A 293 8.95 -2.19 8.54
C TYR A 293 8.13 -3.44 8.95
N PHE A 294 8.17 -4.49 8.14
CA PHE A 294 7.47 -5.76 8.35
C PHE A 294 8.40 -6.92 8.69
N ALA A 295 9.69 -6.65 8.94
CA ALA A 295 10.64 -7.68 9.34
C ALA A 295 10.16 -8.37 10.63
N PRO A 296 10.16 -9.72 10.69
CA PRO A 296 9.77 -10.45 11.89
C PRO A 296 10.57 -9.99 13.12
N GLY A 297 9.85 -9.62 14.18
CA GLY A 297 10.46 -9.14 15.43
C GLY A 297 10.74 -7.64 15.47
N SER A 298 10.53 -6.89 14.38
CA SER A 298 10.78 -5.45 14.38
C SER A 298 9.82 -4.67 15.31
N PRO A 299 10.27 -3.54 15.88
CA PRO A 299 9.39 -2.63 16.63
C PRO A 299 8.22 -2.12 15.78
N SER A 300 8.47 -1.81 14.50
CA SER A 300 7.43 -1.41 13.55
C SER A 300 6.32 -2.46 13.42
N LEU A 301 6.65 -3.72 13.08
CA LEU A 301 5.65 -4.78 12.93
C LEU A 301 4.85 -5.01 14.22
N THR A 302 5.53 -4.89 15.36
CA THR A 302 4.91 -4.97 16.69
C THR A 302 3.88 -3.87 16.90
N ASN A 303 4.22 -2.62 16.61
CA ASN A 303 3.31 -1.48 16.79
C ASN A 303 2.17 -1.46 15.76
N LEU A 304 2.43 -1.81 14.50
CA LEU A 304 1.38 -1.99 13.48
C LEU A 304 0.37 -3.05 13.91
N THR A 305 0.82 -4.17 14.47
CA THR A 305 -0.06 -5.21 15.02
C THR A 305 -0.92 -4.68 16.17
N ARG A 306 -0.34 -3.89 17.08
CA ARG A 306 -1.09 -3.27 18.18
C ARG A 306 -2.15 -2.28 17.68
N ILE A 307 -1.83 -1.50 16.66
CA ILE A 307 -2.79 -0.58 16.02
C ILE A 307 -3.97 -1.36 15.45
N VAL A 308 -3.71 -2.39 14.63
CA VAL A 308 -4.77 -3.23 14.03
C VAL A 308 -5.61 -3.93 15.10
N LEU A 309 -5.02 -4.39 16.19
CA LEU A 309 -5.76 -5.01 17.30
C LEU A 309 -6.51 -4.00 18.18
N GLY A 310 -6.41 -2.70 17.92
CA GLY A 310 -7.00 -1.62 18.72
C GLY A 310 -6.30 -1.39 20.07
N ARG A 311 -5.12 -1.97 20.30
CA ARG A 311 -4.31 -1.85 21.52
C ARG A 311 -3.48 -0.56 21.53
N THR A 312 -4.14 0.57 21.26
CA THR A 312 -3.50 1.87 21.01
C THR A 312 -2.68 2.41 22.19
N THR A 313 -2.99 2.01 23.42
CA THR A 313 -2.24 2.38 24.63
C THR A 313 -0.93 1.59 24.79
N ALA A 314 -0.80 0.44 24.13
CA ALA A 314 0.41 -0.38 24.15
C ALA A 314 1.40 -0.02 23.01
N VAL A 315 1.02 0.90 22.11
CA VAL A 315 1.88 1.38 21.03
C VAL A 315 3.01 2.21 21.64
N THR A 316 4.26 1.82 21.38
CA THR A 316 5.42 2.56 21.89
C THR A 316 5.64 3.81 21.07
N ARG A 317 6.11 4.87 21.72
CA ARG A 317 6.35 6.18 21.10
C ARG A 317 7.82 6.53 21.18
N ASP A 318 8.25 7.30 20.20
CA ASP A 318 9.55 7.98 20.19
C ASP A 318 9.44 9.35 20.85
#